data_AF-A0AAD8LCP0-F1
#
_entry.id   AF-A0AAD8LCP0-F1
#
_cell.length_a   1.000
_cell.length_b   1.000
_cell.length_c   1.000
_cell.angle_alpha   90.00
_cell.angle_beta   90.00
_cell.angle_gamma   90.00
#
_symmetry.space_group_name_H-M   'P 1'
#
loop_
_entity.id
_entity.type
_entity.pdbx_description
1 polymer ?
#
loop_
_entity_poly.entity_id
_entity_poly.type
_entity_poly.pdbx_seq_one_letter_code
_entity_poly.pdbx_strand_id
1 'polypeptide(L)'
;MDPCSFVRIVIRNLAFKFSANGSSPPTNCYCKIKLKNFATQIVDVAYSTDNEINQGNDQVQACFSFKKQDFDNLIEKCNGKANGLKIELYSGRKANRVCGFGFGSGKLIGSVTVSLDSKGIDNNWGCIVLQNGWVRVGDRTSNASQNHKPVQLHLNVRVEPDPRFVFEFDGEPECSPQVFQVNGNIRQAVFTCKFNLKNSGDRNMTSSISKPKNSGKQKPVKERKGWSVTIHDLSGSPVAMASMVTPFVPSHGSDDVRRSNPGAWLILRPGQNTWKPWGRLEAWKESNSDHLGYRFELLPEVQTPVIAGTDPITLSNSTISCKQGGKFSIDIGNGGSPVITPSGSFDSGSGSWTGSEMGWGLMYQGFVMSCKVCGGGGCDSKPEVEIGVQYVTCTEDAAAFVALAAAVDLSVDACQSFCKKLRKELRCDGE
;
A
#
# COMPACT_ATOMS: atom_id res chain seq x y z
N MET A 1 -17.44 9.89 -14.13
CA MET A 1 -16.24 9.05 -14.18
C MET A 1 -16.70 7.61 -14.25
N ASP A 2 -16.27 6.84 -15.25
CA ASP A 2 -16.64 5.41 -15.38
C ASP A 2 -15.57 4.48 -14.79
N PRO A 3 -15.92 3.59 -13.84
CA PRO A 3 -14.94 2.72 -13.20
C PRO A 3 -14.55 1.54 -14.08
N CYS A 4 -13.28 1.15 -13.97
CA CYS A 4 -12.77 -0.12 -14.50
C CYS A 4 -13.21 -1.29 -13.62
N SER A 5 -13.46 -2.43 -14.26
CA SER A 5 -13.76 -3.68 -13.56
C SER A 5 -12.49 -4.35 -13.02
N PHE A 6 -12.33 -4.36 -11.70
CA PHE A 6 -11.33 -5.18 -11.00
C PHE A 6 -12.00 -6.16 -10.05
N VAL A 7 -11.22 -7.16 -9.66
CA VAL A 7 -11.62 -8.26 -8.77
C VAL A 7 -10.53 -8.47 -7.74
N ARG A 8 -10.94 -8.82 -6.52
CA ARG A 8 -10.02 -9.27 -5.48
C ARG A 8 -10.38 -10.67 -4.99
N ILE A 9 -9.36 -11.50 -4.81
CA ILE A 9 -9.48 -12.78 -4.07
C ILE A 9 -9.05 -12.49 -2.63
N VAL A 10 -9.98 -12.63 -1.71
CA VAL A 10 -9.78 -12.31 -0.29
C VAL A 10 -9.80 -13.60 0.51
N ILE A 11 -8.79 -13.79 1.37
CA ILE A 11 -8.70 -14.90 2.31
C ILE A 11 -8.86 -14.35 3.72
N ARG A 12 -9.86 -14.88 4.43
CA ARG A 12 -10.25 -14.50 5.79
C ARG A 12 -10.33 -15.73 6.69
N ASN A 13 -10.33 -15.49 7.99
CA ASN A 13 -10.62 -16.47 9.04
C ASN A 13 -9.76 -17.76 8.97
N LEU A 14 -8.49 -17.67 8.57
CA LEU A 14 -7.55 -18.79 8.62
C LEU A 14 -7.28 -19.15 10.07
N ALA A 15 -7.61 -20.39 10.40
CA ALA A 15 -7.31 -21.03 11.68
C ALA A 15 -7.02 -22.51 11.41
N PHE A 16 -6.25 -23.17 12.28
CA PHE A 16 -6.06 -24.63 12.18
C PHE A 16 -6.47 -25.31 13.47
N LYS A 17 -6.88 -26.58 13.36
CA LYS A 17 -7.12 -27.47 14.49
C LYS A 17 -6.45 -28.81 14.30
N PHE A 18 -6.06 -29.39 15.42
CA PHE A 18 -5.48 -30.72 15.52
C PHE A 18 -6.46 -31.61 16.29
N SER A 19 -6.84 -32.74 15.72
CA SER A 19 -7.54 -33.77 16.49
C SER A 19 -6.52 -34.48 17.38
N ALA A 20 -6.28 -33.97 18.59
CA ALA A 20 -5.41 -34.61 19.55
C ALA A 20 -6.03 -34.61 20.95
N ASN A 21 -6.40 -35.80 21.43
CA ASN A 21 -6.52 -36.03 22.86
C ASN A 21 -5.10 -35.92 23.46
N GLY A 22 -4.79 -34.77 24.08
CA GLY A 22 -3.69 -34.64 25.04
C GLY A 22 -2.28 -34.27 24.53
N SER A 23 -2.09 -33.74 23.32
CA SER A 23 -0.79 -33.16 22.91
C SER A 23 -0.87 -31.65 22.75
N SER A 24 0.12 -30.92 23.29
CA SER A 24 0.21 -29.46 23.18
C SER A 24 0.24 -29.00 21.71
N PRO A 25 -0.47 -27.92 21.36
CA PRO A 25 -0.48 -27.40 20.00
C PRO A 25 0.92 -26.89 19.61
N PRO A 26 1.34 -27.02 18.34
CA PRO A 26 2.59 -26.46 17.87
C PRO A 26 2.60 -24.94 18.04
N THR A 27 3.58 -24.42 18.78
CA THR A 27 3.62 -23.03 19.27
C THR A 27 3.90 -21.97 18.20
N ASN A 28 4.13 -22.33 16.93
CA ASN A 28 4.35 -21.41 15.83
C ASN A 28 3.95 -22.06 14.50
N CYS A 29 2.79 -21.65 13.96
CA CYS A 29 2.33 -22.11 12.65
C CYS A 29 2.04 -20.92 11.74
N TYR A 30 2.36 -21.08 10.47
CA TYR A 30 2.13 -20.06 9.45
C TYR A 30 1.68 -20.70 8.14
N CYS A 31 0.89 -19.98 7.38
CA CYS A 31 0.44 -20.37 6.04
C CYS A 31 1.25 -19.64 4.98
N LYS A 32 1.66 -20.36 3.93
CA LYS A 32 2.09 -19.76 2.66
C LYS A 32 0.95 -19.86 1.67
N ILE A 33 0.51 -18.71 1.19
CA ILE A 33 -0.59 -18.58 0.24
C ILE A 33 0.02 -18.23 -1.11
N LYS A 34 -0.14 -19.15 -2.05
CA LYS A 34 0.49 -19.12 -3.36
C LYS A 34 -0.57 -19.04 -4.44
N LEU A 35 -0.38 -18.10 -5.34
CA LEU A 35 -1.12 -17.99 -6.57
C LEU A 35 -0.16 -17.74 -7.73
N LYS A 36 -0.43 -18.36 -8.88
CA LYS A 36 0.43 -18.26 -10.05
C LYS A 36 0.60 -16.80 -10.48
N ASN A 37 1.84 -16.39 -10.77
CA ASN A 37 2.24 -15.03 -11.15
C ASN A 37 2.15 -13.96 -10.04
N PHE A 38 1.81 -14.34 -8.80
CA PHE A 38 1.81 -13.44 -7.65
C PHE A 38 2.90 -13.81 -6.65
N ALA A 39 3.35 -12.80 -5.89
CA ALA A 39 4.24 -13.03 -4.76
C ALA A 39 3.52 -13.88 -3.70
N THR A 40 4.26 -14.82 -3.10
CA THR A 40 3.73 -15.67 -2.03
C THR A 40 3.49 -14.82 -0.78
N GLN A 41 2.26 -14.83 -0.27
CA GLN A 41 1.91 -14.16 0.98
C GLN A 41 2.07 -15.13 2.15
N ILE A 42 2.66 -14.66 3.26
CA ILE A 42 2.94 -15.49 4.44
C ILE A 42 2.17 -14.90 5.62
N VAL A 43 1.31 -15.70 6.25
CA VAL A 43 0.41 -15.26 7.32
C VAL A 43 0.59 -16.18 8.53
N ASP A 44 0.69 -15.61 9.73
CA ASP A 44 0.59 -16.41 10.96
C ASP A 44 -0.84 -16.91 11.14
N VAL A 45 -0.97 -18.13 11.63
CA VAL A 45 -2.28 -18.77 11.81
C VAL A 45 -2.41 -19.21 13.26
N ALA A 46 -3.54 -18.89 13.87
CA ALA A 46 -3.86 -19.30 15.22
C ALA A 46 -4.40 -20.74 15.26
N TYR A 47 -4.09 -21.42 16.37
CA TYR A 47 -4.75 -22.67 16.73
C TYR A 47 -6.14 -22.35 17.29
N SER A 48 -7.17 -23.05 16.83
CA SER A 48 -8.53 -22.87 17.34
C SER A 48 -9.09 -24.16 17.92
N THR A 49 -9.71 -24.04 19.10
CA THR A 49 -10.50 -25.11 19.72
C THR A 49 -11.95 -25.07 19.21
N ASP A 50 -12.66 -26.20 19.22
CA ASP A 50 -13.94 -26.40 18.50
C ASP A 50 -15.09 -25.40 18.87
N ASN A 51 -14.91 -24.50 19.86
CA ASN A 51 -15.91 -23.53 20.31
C ASN A 51 -15.64 -22.04 19.96
N GLU A 52 -14.51 -21.66 19.35
CA GLU A 52 -14.08 -20.23 19.34
C GLU A 52 -14.24 -19.48 18.00
N ILE A 53 -14.46 -20.15 16.86
CA ILE A 53 -14.47 -19.46 15.54
C ILE A 53 -15.76 -18.65 15.28
N ASN A 54 -16.80 -18.83 16.09
CA ASN A 54 -18.04 -18.06 15.93
C ASN A 54 -17.94 -16.61 16.42
N GLN A 55 -16.78 -16.17 16.94
CA GLN A 55 -16.54 -14.76 17.28
C GLN A 55 -15.68 -14.05 16.22
N GLY A 56 -16.34 -13.57 15.18
CA GLY A 56 -16.30 -12.16 14.79
C GLY A 56 -14.97 -11.50 14.39
N ASN A 57 -13.90 -12.21 14.01
CA ASN A 57 -12.70 -11.55 13.50
C ASN A 57 -12.67 -11.57 11.97
N ASP A 58 -13.39 -10.66 11.32
CA ASP A 58 -13.45 -10.49 9.85
C ASP A 58 -12.18 -9.85 9.26
N GLN A 59 -11.01 -10.26 9.76
CA GLN A 59 -9.73 -9.71 9.32
C GLN A 59 -9.28 -10.38 8.01
N VAL A 60 -8.90 -9.56 7.03
CA VAL A 60 -8.27 -10.05 5.80
C VAL A 60 -6.83 -10.45 6.11
N GLN A 61 -6.52 -11.71 5.87
CA GLN A 61 -5.19 -12.27 6.10
C GLN A 61 -4.34 -12.27 4.82
N ALA A 62 -4.99 -12.37 3.66
CA ALA A 62 -4.33 -12.25 2.37
C ALA A 62 -5.30 -11.79 1.29
N CYS A 63 -4.78 -11.05 0.32
CA CYS A 63 -5.56 -10.47 -0.77
C CYS A 63 -4.76 -10.47 -2.08
N PHE A 64 -5.39 -10.87 -3.18
CA PHE A 64 -4.83 -10.75 -4.53
C PHE A 64 -5.76 -9.91 -5.39
N SER A 65 -5.23 -8.90 -6.08
CA SER A 65 -6.00 -7.99 -6.94
C SER A 65 -5.74 -8.24 -8.42
N PHE A 66 -6.77 -8.12 -9.26
CA PHE A 66 -6.72 -8.39 -10.70
C PHE A 66 -7.55 -7.38 -11.49
N LYS A 67 -7.09 -7.03 -12.69
CA LYS A 67 -8.01 -6.56 -13.74
C LYS A 67 -8.91 -7.73 -14.12
N LYS A 68 -10.20 -7.47 -14.38
CA LYS A 68 -11.18 -8.53 -14.67
C LYS A 68 -10.73 -9.47 -15.80
N GLN A 69 -10.22 -8.91 -16.90
CA GLN A 69 -9.72 -9.69 -18.04
C GLN A 69 -8.58 -10.65 -17.64
N ASP A 70 -7.67 -10.22 -16.76
CA ASP A 70 -6.57 -11.06 -16.29
C ASP A 70 -7.07 -12.20 -15.38
N PHE A 71 -8.12 -11.94 -14.61
CA PHE A 71 -8.78 -12.94 -13.77
C PHE A 71 -9.54 -13.97 -14.62
N ASP A 72 -10.29 -13.54 -15.63
CA ASP A 72 -11.01 -14.43 -16.55
C ASP A 72 -10.00 -15.32 -17.32
N ASN A 73 -8.92 -14.72 -17.83
CA ASN A 73 -7.80 -15.44 -18.44
C ASN A 73 -7.11 -16.43 -17.48
N LEU A 74 -7.07 -16.12 -16.18
CA LEU A 74 -6.53 -17.03 -15.17
C LEU A 74 -7.45 -18.25 -15.03
N ILE A 75 -8.77 -18.05 -14.90
CA ILE A 75 -9.76 -19.13 -14.78
C ILE A 75 -9.74 -20.04 -16.00
N GLU A 76 -9.74 -19.49 -17.22
CA GLU A 76 -9.68 -20.28 -18.45
C GLU A 76 -8.43 -21.17 -18.52
N LYS A 77 -7.28 -20.65 -18.11
CA LYS A 77 -6.02 -21.42 -18.02
C LYS A 77 -6.03 -22.48 -16.91
N CYS A 78 -6.98 -22.42 -15.99
CA CYS A 78 -7.16 -23.38 -14.90
C CYS A 78 -8.11 -24.53 -15.26
N ASN A 79 -8.95 -24.37 -16.28
CA ASN A 79 -9.82 -25.43 -16.81
C ASN A 79 -8.99 -26.53 -17.49
N GLY A 80 -8.44 -27.44 -16.69
CA GLY A 80 -7.68 -28.63 -17.14
C GLY A 80 -6.38 -28.93 -16.37
N LYS A 81 -5.91 -28.05 -15.47
CA LYS A 81 -4.74 -28.30 -14.58
C LYS A 81 -5.02 -27.72 -13.18
N ALA A 82 -4.42 -28.30 -12.14
CA ALA A 82 -4.54 -27.89 -10.73
C ALA A 82 -3.90 -26.51 -10.43
N ASN A 83 -4.23 -25.48 -11.19
CA ASN A 83 -3.77 -24.10 -11.03
C ASN A 83 -4.73 -23.33 -10.10
N GLY A 84 -4.98 -23.86 -8.91
CA GLY A 84 -5.80 -23.19 -7.90
C GLY A 84 -4.99 -22.30 -6.97
N LEU A 85 -5.68 -21.54 -6.12
CA LEU A 85 -5.08 -20.89 -4.96
C LEU A 85 -4.57 -21.98 -4.00
N LYS A 86 -3.25 -22.05 -3.79
CA LYS A 86 -2.63 -23.06 -2.93
C LYS A 86 -2.29 -22.47 -1.57
N ILE A 87 -2.79 -23.09 -0.51
CA ILE A 87 -2.56 -22.69 0.88
C ILE A 87 -1.79 -23.83 1.56
N GLU A 88 -0.56 -23.56 1.99
CA GLU A 88 0.33 -24.54 2.62
C GLU A 88 0.55 -24.17 4.08
N LEU A 89 0.21 -25.07 5.01
CA LEU A 89 0.38 -24.88 6.45
C LEU A 89 1.75 -25.43 6.89
N TYR A 90 2.54 -24.59 7.55
CA TYR A 90 3.86 -24.91 8.07
C TYR A 90 3.92 -24.79 9.59
N SER A 91 4.73 -25.64 10.23
CA SER A 91 5.11 -25.53 11.64
C SER A 91 6.59 -25.17 11.78
N GLY A 92 6.91 -24.25 12.68
CA GLY A 92 8.28 -23.82 12.96
C GLY A 92 8.55 -22.36 12.57
N ARG A 93 9.82 -21.95 12.61
CA ARG A 93 10.22 -20.56 12.36
C ARG A 93 10.05 -20.19 10.88
N LYS A 94 9.63 -18.94 10.63
CA LYS A 94 9.65 -18.35 9.28
C LYS A 94 11.10 -18.21 8.83
N ALA A 95 11.45 -18.75 7.67
CA ALA A 95 12.78 -18.56 7.11
C ALA A 95 12.93 -17.09 6.67
N ASN A 96 13.80 -16.33 7.34
CA ASN A 96 14.19 -15.00 6.88
C ASN A 96 15.38 -15.16 5.92
N ARG A 97 15.25 -14.73 4.66
CA ARG A 97 16.38 -14.71 3.71
C ARG A 97 17.29 -13.52 4.04
N VAL A 98 18.05 -13.63 5.13
CA VAL A 98 19.18 -12.76 5.42
C VAL A 98 20.37 -13.67 5.67
N CYS A 99 21.33 -13.65 4.74
CA CYS A 99 22.56 -14.45 4.71
C CYS A 99 22.40 -15.94 4.28
N GLY A 100 23.29 -16.39 3.40
CA GLY A 100 23.26 -17.68 2.68
C GLY A 100 23.59 -18.93 3.51
N PHE A 101 23.19 -18.99 4.78
CA PHE A 101 23.33 -20.18 5.64
C PHE A 101 21.98 -20.49 6.31
N GLY A 102 21.14 -21.28 5.64
CA GLY A 102 19.78 -21.57 6.06
C GLY A 102 19.67 -22.64 7.14
N PHE A 103 19.67 -22.25 8.41
CA PHE A 103 19.21 -23.10 9.51
C PHE A 103 17.70 -22.89 9.76
N GLY A 104 16.89 -23.91 9.47
CA GLY A 104 15.50 -24.05 9.89
C GLY A 104 14.45 -23.55 8.88
N SER A 105 14.17 -24.34 7.84
CA SER A 105 12.92 -24.19 7.10
C SER A 105 11.79 -24.90 7.87
N GLY A 106 10.65 -24.22 8.08
CA GLY A 106 9.50 -24.81 8.76
C GLY A 106 9.04 -26.12 8.08
N LYS A 107 8.53 -27.07 8.85
CA LYS A 107 8.03 -28.37 8.36
C LYS A 107 6.63 -28.19 7.79
N LEU A 108 6.40 -28.64 6.55
CA LEU A 108 5.07 -28.65 5.94
C LEU A 108 4.17 -29.64 6.71
N ILE A 109 3.06 -29.15 7.23
CA ILE A 109 2.02 -29.95 7.88
C ILE A 109 1.04 -30.49 6.83
N GLY A 110 0.70 -29.67 5.85
CA GLY A 110 0.00 -30.10 4.64
C GLY A 110 -0.47 -28.92 3.79
N SER A 111 -1.24 -29.19 2.74
CA SER A 111 -1.69 -28.17 1.79
C SER A 111 -3.12 -28.36 1.32
N VAL A 112 -3.82 -27.26 1.09
CA VAL A 112 -5.12 -27.19 0.43
C VAL A 112 -4.97 -26.46 -0.90
N THR A 113 -5.65 -26.92 -1.93
CA THR A 113 -5.76 -26.20 -3.21
C THR A 113 -7.23 -25.86 -3.44
N VAL A 114 -7.54 -24.58 -3.55
CA VAL A 114 -8.88 -24.07 -3.83
C VAL A 114 -8.97 -23.78 -5.32
N SER A 115 -9.89 -24.45 -6.00
CA SER A 115 -10.16 -24.22 -7.43
C SER A 115 -10.85 -22.88 -7.62
N LEU A 116 -10.41 -22.12 -8.62
CA LEU A 116 -11.08 -20.91 -9.08
C LEU A 116 -12.06 -21.35 -10.19
N ASP A 117 -13.32 -21.62 -9.84
CA ASP A 117 -14.34 -22.03 -10.82
C ASP A 117 -15.12 -20.81 -11.35
N SER A 118 -15.42 -20.84 -12.65
CA SER A 118 -16.25 -19.89 -13.40
C SER A 118 -17.75 -19.96 -13.08
N LYS A 119 -18.23 -21.07 -12.50
CA LYS A 119 -19.66 -21.46 -12.45
C LYS A 119 -20.58 -20.66 -11.53
N GLY A 120 -20.15 -19.49 -11.06
CA GLY A 120 -20.97 -18.58 -10.26
C GLY A 120 -20.95 -17.13 -10.75
N ILE A 121 -20.34 -16.86 -11.91
CA ILE A 121 -20.19 -15.51 -12.47
C ILE A 121 -21.38 -15.23 -13.42
N ASP A 122 -22.60 -15.51 -12.97
CA ASP A 122 -23.82 -15.19 -13.72
C ASP A 122 -24.25 -13.76 -13.39
N ASN A 123 -23.88 -12.79 -14.24
CA ASN A 123 -24.45 -11.45 -14.51
C ASN A 123 -24.93 -10.53 -13.34
N ASN A 124 -24.86 -10.97 -12.09
CA ASN A 124 -25.12 -10.22 -10.88
C ASN A 124 -23.86 -10.37 -10.02
N TRP A 125 -22.96 -9.40 -10.19
CA TRP A 125 -21.57 -9.44 -9.73
C TRP A 125 -21.46 -9.22 -8.22
N GLY A 126 -22.06 -10.11 -7.43
CA GLY A 126 -21.94 -10.15 -5.98
C GLY A 126 -20.63 -10.82 -5.54
N CYS A 127 -20.38 -10.82 -4.23
CA CYS A 127 -19.30 -11.58 -3.61
C CYS A 127 -19.53 -13.10 -3.83
N ILE A 128 -18.56 -13.78 -4.45
CA ILE A 128 -18.60 -15.23 -4.69
C ILE A 128 -17.74 -15.93 -3.65
N VAL A 129 -18.31 -16.91 -2.94
CA VAL A 129 -17.59 -17.71 -1.95
C VAL A 129 -17.06 -18.98 -2.62
N LEU A 130 -15.73 -19.10 -2.75
CA LEU A 130 -15.09 -20.28 -3.34
C LEU A 130 -14.93 -21.42 -2.35
N GLN A 131 -14.62 -21.08 -1.09
CA GLN A 131 -14.45 -22.05 -0.01
C GLN A 131 -14.80 -21.38 1.30
N ASN A 132 -15.64 -22.02 2.11
CA ASN A 132 -15.93 -21.56 3.47
C ASN A 132 -16.01 -22.76 4.42
N GLY A 133 -15.27 -22.70 5.52
CA GLY A 133 -15.31 -23.71 6.58
C GLY A 133 -14.03 -24.53 6.68
N TRP A 134 -14.13 -25.63 7.44
CA TRP A 134 -13.02 -26.51 7.76
C TRP A 134 -12.71 -27.50 6.63
N VAL A 135 -11.43 -27.55 6.23
CA VAL A 135 -10.91 -28.46 5.21
C VAL A 135 -9.80 -29.32 5.82
N ARG A 136 -9.80 -30.62 5.53
CA ARG A 136 -8.74 -31.52 5.99
C ARG A 136 -7.44 -31.26 5.23
N VAL A 137 -6.33 -31.21 5.96
CA VAL A 137 -5.00 -30.88 5.45
C VAL A 137 -4.06 -32.04 5.79
N GLY A 138 -3.70 -32.86 4.79
CA GLY A 138 -2.90 -34.07 4.97
C GLY A 138 -2.95 -34.96 3.73
N ASP A 139 -1.85 -35.67 3.45
CA ASP A 139 -1.56 -36.32 2.17
C ASP A 139 -2.53 -37.47 1.81
N ARG A 140 -2.97 -37.49 0.54
CA ARG A 140 -3.72 -38.60 -0.08
C ARG A 140 -2.81 -39.61 -0.80
N THR A 141 -1.50 -39.39 -0.82
CA THR A 141 -0.57 -40.05 -1.76
C THR A 141 0.66 -40.74 -1.17
N SER A 142 0.58 -41.33 0.03
CA SER A 142 1.57 -42.34 0.43
C SER A 142 1.00 -43.44 1.32
N ASN A 143 1.31 -44.69 0.97
CA ASN A 143 1.13 -45.88 1.80
C ASN A 143 2.03 -45.79 3.04
N ALA A 144 1.71 -44.93 4.01
CA ALA A 144 2.54 -44.70 5.18
C ALA A 144 1.74 -44.54 6.48
N SER A 145 1.71 -45.63 7.26
CA SER A 145 1.53 -45.72 8.71
C SER A 145 0.31 -45.07 9.38
N GLN A 146 -0.40 -45.87 10.18
CA GLN A 146 -1.62 -45.54 10.94
C GLN A 146 -1.50 -44.49 12.06
N ASN A 147 -0.53 -43.56 12.03
CA ASN A 147 -0.26 -42.64 13.15
C ASN A 147 -0.36 -41.13 12.84
N HIS A 148 -0.82 -40.72 11.66
CA HIS A 148 -0.99 -39.30 11.35
C HIS A 148 -2.36 -38.77 11.80
N LYS A 149 -2.35 -37.96 12.87
CA LYS A 149 -3.53 -37.25 13.39
C LYS A 149 -4.08 -36.28 12.33
N PRO A 150 -5.41 -36.22 12.11
CA PRO A 150 -5.99 -35.35 11.09
C PRO A 150 -5.87 -33.89 11.52
N VAL A 151 -5.27 -33.08 10.64
CA VAL A 151 -5.22 -31.63 10.76
C VAL A 151 -6.33 -31.04 9.90
N GLN A 152 -7.04 -30.04 10.41
CA GLN A 152 -8.01 -29.28 9.65
C GLN A 152 -7.64 -27.80 9.65
N LEU A 153 -7.87 -27.15 8.52
CA LEU A 153 -7.65 -25.72 8.32
C LEU A 153 -9.00 -25.10 7.98
N HIS A 154 -9.42 -24.12 8.77
CA HIS A 154 -10.54 -23.26 8.47
C HIS A 154 -10.09 -22.20 7.48
N LEU A 155 -10.85 -22.00 6.41
CA LEU A 155 -10.57 -20.96 5.42
C LEU A 155 -11.89 -20.38 4.92
N ASN A 156 -11.88 -19.07 4.73
CA ASN A 156 -12.92 -18.35 4.01
C ASN A 156 -12.26 -17.64 2.81
N VAL A 157 -12.46 -18.18 1.61
CA VAL A 157 -11.92 -17.65 0.36
C VAL A 157 -13.06 -17.10 -0.47
N ARG A 158 -13.01 -15.80 -0.74
CA ARG A 158 -14.03 -15.07 -1.50
C ARG A 158 -13.43 -14.35 -2.69
N VAL A 159 -14.24 -14.16 -3.71
CA VAL A 159 -13.96 -13.32 -4.88
C VAL A 159 -14.93 -12.16 -4.80
N GLU A 160 -14.41 -10.94 -4.66
CA GLU A 160 -15.20 -9.73 -4.47
C GLU A 160 -15.00 -8.76 -5.63
N PRO A 161 -16.06 -8.08 -6.13
CA PRO A 161 -15.89 -6.88 -6.95
C PRO A 161 -14.99 -5.87 -6.27
N ASP A 162 -14.21 -5.19 -7.09
CA ASP A 162 -13.38 -4.10 -6.63
C ASP A 162 -13.33 -3.00 -7.69
N PRO A 163 -14.44 -2.33 -8.03
CA PRO A 163 -14.42 -1.32 -9.08
C PRO A 163 -13.44 -0.19 -8.72
N ARG A 164 -12.60 0.21 -9.70
CA ARG A 164 -11.55 1.22 -9.51
C ARG A 164 -11.59 2.26 -10.62
N PHE A 165 -11.36 3.52 -10.28
CA PHE A 165 -11.00 4.54 -11.28
C PHE A 165 -9.51 4.42 -11.59
N VAL A 166 -9.16 4.49 -12.88
CA VAL A 166 -7.77 4.44 -13.34
C VAL A 166 -7.44 5.77 -14.00
N PHE A 167 -6.34 6.37 -13.58
CA PHE A 167 -5.82 7.62 -14.11
C PHE A 167 -4.41 7.41 -14.64
N GLU A 168 -4.13 7.95 -15.81
CA GLU A 168 -2.82 7.89 -16.45
C GLU A 168 -2.34 9.31 -16.75
N PHE A 169 -1.12 9.61 -16.33
CA PHE A 169 -0.47 10.86 -16.67
C PHE A 169 0.05 10.76 -18.10
N ASP A 170 -0.12 11.81 -18.90
CA ASP A 170 0.41 11.83 -20.27
C ASP A 170 1.89 12.22 -20.37
N GLY A 171 2.57 12.31 -19.22
CA GLY A 171 3.98 12.61 -19.13
C GLY A 171 4.44 12.58 -17.67
N GLU A 172 5.69 12.97 -17.45
CA GLU A 172 6.28 13.05 -16.11
C GLU A 172 5.70 14.26 -15.35
N PRO A 173 5.38 14.16 -14.04
CA PRO A 173 4.73 15.23 -13.29
C PRO A 173 5.45 16.59 -13.35
N GLU A 174 6.78 16.61 -13.44
CA GLU A 174 7.62 17.82 -13.58
C GLU A 174 7.37 18.58 -14.89
N CYS A 175 6.90 17.90 -15.94
CA CYS A 175 6.58 18.48 -17.24
C CYS A 175 5.17 19.08 -17.30
N SER A 176 4.44 19.13 -16.17
CA SER A 176 3.07 19.65 -16.09
C SER A 176 2.08 18.96 -17.07
N PRO A 177 1.95 17.62 -17.03
CA PRO A 177 1.17 16.85 -18.00
C PRO A 177 -0.34 16.94 -17.75
N GLN A 178 -1.12 16.53 -18.73
CA GLN A 178 -2.54 16.20 -18.53
C GLN A 178 -2.69 14.82 -17.89
N VAL A 179 -3.79 14.63 -17.17
CA VAL A 179 -4.16 13.35 -16.56
C VAL A 179 -5.47 12.88 -17.17
N PHE A 180 -5.45 11.66 -17.66
CA PHE A 180 -6.57 11.02 -18.33
C PHE A 180 -7.20 9.97 -17.42
N GLN A 181 -8.51 9.99 -17.29
CA GLN A 181 -9.24 8.84 -16.81
C GLN A 181 -9.29 7.79 -17.93
N VAL A 182 -8.86 6.57 -17.61
CA VAL A 182 -8.80 5.44 -18.55
C VAL A 182 -9.83 4.39 -18.18
N ASN A 183 -10.63 3.97 -19.16
CA ASN A 183 -11.51 2.81 -19.04
C ASN A 183 -11.46 1.99 -20.33
N GLY A 184 -10.73 0.87 -20.31
CA GLY A 184 -10.45 0.08 -21.51
C GLY A 184 -9.74 0.91 -22.57
N ASN A 185 -10.37 1.09 -23.73
CA ASN A 185 -9.82 1.88 -24.84
C ASN A 185 -10.20 3.37 -24.79
N ILE A 186 -11.06 3.77 -23.85
CA ILE A 186 -11.52 5.15 -23.71
C ILE A 186 -10.54 5.90 -22.80
N ARG A 187 -10.02 7.02 -23.29
CA ARG A 187 -9.20 7.97 -22.54
C ARG A 187 -9.87 9.33 -22.54
N GLN A 188 -10.19 9.84 -21.35
CA GLN A 188 -10.83 11.14 -21.17
C GLN A 188 -9.95 12.04 -20.29
N ALA A 189 -9.56 13.21 -20.78
CA ALA A 189 -8.84 14.19 -19.96
C ALA A 189 -9.75 14.66 -18.82
N VAL A 190 -9.22 14.69 -17.60
CA VAL A 190 -9.96 15.05 -16.38
C VAL A 190 -9.23 16.07 -15.52
N PHE A 191 -7.90 16.04 -15.52
CA PHE A 191 -7.09 17.01 -14.78
C PHE A 191 -5.89 17.50 -15.59
N THR A 192 -5.34 18.63 -15.16
CA THR A 192 -4.05 19.16 -15.63
C THR A 192 -3.11 19.37 -14.45
N CYS A 193 -1.89 18.86 -14.54
CA CYS A 193 -0.85 19.06 -13.54
C CYS A 193 -0.09 20.35 -13.83
N LYS A 194 0.27 21.09 -12.78
CA LYS A 194 1.19 22.23 -12.85
C LYS A 194 2.29 22.06 -11.81
N PHE A 195 3.50 21.78 -12.26
CA PHE A 195 4.69 21.75 -11.43
C PHE A 195 5.18 23.18 -11.18
N ASN A 196 5.59 23.47 -9.94
CA ASN A 196 6.23 24.72 -9.57
C ASN A 196 7.45 24.44 -8.69
N LEU A 197 8.52 25.17 -8.97
CA LEU A 197 9.74 25.19 -8.20
C LEU A 197 9.91 26.57 -7.54
N LYS A 198 9.72 26.65 -6.23
CA LYS A 198 9.94 27.91 -5.48
C LYS A 198 11.44 28.18 -5.38
N ASN A 199 11.95 29.13 -6.16
CA ASN A 199 13.31 29.62 -6.03
C ASN A 199 13.53 30.27 -4.65
N SER A 200 14.68 29.98 -4.03
CA SER A 200 15.05 30.53 -2.71
C SER A 200 15.21 32.07 -2.67
N GLY A 201 15.11 32.73 -3.82
CA GLY A 201 15.25 34.19 -3.98
C GLY A 201 13.96 34.99 -3.74
N ASP A 202 12.79 34.37 -3.70
CA ASP A 202 11.50 35.08 -3.66
C ASP A 202 11.00 35.41 -2.24
N ARG A 203 11.92 35.56 -1.27
CA ARG A 203 11.64 36.05 0.09
C ARG A 203 11.47 37.57 0.17
N ASN A 204 11.01 38.22 -0.90
CA ASN A 204 10.64 39.63 -0.85
C ASN A 204 9.15 39.77 -0.50
N MET A 205 8.82 39.40 0.74
CA MET A 205 7.72 39.98 1.53
C MET A 205 7.74 39.27 2.89
N THR A 206 8.10 40.02 3.93
CA THR A 206 8.07 39.74 5.38
C THR A 206 9.38 39.35 6.10
N SER A 207 9.72 40.25 7.03
CA SER A 207 10.73 40.24 8.10
C SER A 207 12.22 40.31 7.74
N SER A 208 12.66 41.55 7.56
CA SER A 208 13.94 42.07 8.02
C SER A 208 14.33 41.58 9.41
N ILE A 209 15.35 40.71 9.49
CA ILE A 209 16.30 40.68 10.60
C ILE A 209 17.69 40.44 9.99
N SER A 210 18.56 41.41 10.23
CA SER A 210 19.94 41.45 9.77
C SER A 210 20.72 40.22 10.25
N LYS A 211 21.41 39.54 9.33
CA LYS A 211 22.56 38.69 9.66
C LYS A 211 23.82 39.27 9.02
N PRO A 212 24.94 39.35 9.76
CA PRO A 212 26.15 39.98 9.27
C PRO A 212 26.81 39.11 8.19
N LYS A 213 27.40 39.78 7.20
CA LYS A 213 28.21 39.17 6.14
C LYS A 213 29.48 38.57 6.75
N ASN A 214 29.47 37.27 7.04
CA ASN A 214 30.71 36.51 7.21
C ASN A 214 31.10 35.88 5.87
N SER A 215 32.19 36.40 5.31
CA SER A 215 32.91 35.90 4.14
C SER A 215 33.64 34.59 4.47
N GLY A 216 32.89 33.52 4.68
CA GLY A 216 33.40 32.15 4.68
C GLY A 216 32.77 31.41 3.50
N LYS A 217 33.59 30.72 2.69
CA LYS A 217 33.11 29.79 1.65
C LYS A 217 32.35 28.62 2.31
N GLN A 218 31.13 28.85 2.79
CA GLN A 218 30.19 27.76 3.05
C GLN A 218 29.83 27.19 1.68
N LYS A 219 30.18 25.93 1.42
CA LYS A 219 29.61 25.19 0.29
C LYS A 219 28.09 25.32 0.42
N PRO A 220 27.36 25.65 -0.67
CA PRO A 220 25.91 25.70 -0.61
C PRO A 220 25.43 24.37 -0.05
N VAL A 221 24.56 24.43 0.97
CA VAL A 221 23.93 23.23 1.52
C VAL A 221 23.17 22.61 0.36
N LYS A 222 23.57 21.40 -0.05
CA LYS A 222 22.88 20.65 -1.10
C LYS A 222 21.53 20.22 -0.54
N GLU A 223 20.49 21.02 -0.79
CA GLU A 223 19.11 20.73 -0.37
C GLU A 223 18.19 20.78 -1.59
N ARG A 224 17.22 19.87 -1.65
CA ARG A 224 16.12 19.91 -2.62
C ARG A 224 14.86 20.36 -1.89
N LYS A 225 14.33 21.52 -2.27
CA LYS A 225 13.22 22.18 -1.59
C LYS A 225 12.31 22.91 -2.58
N GLY A 226 11.11 23.24 -2.13
CA GLY A 226 10.23 24.16 -2.83
C GLY A 226 9.48 23.57 -4.03
N TRP A 227 9.53 22.24 -4.22
CA TRP A 227 8.77 21.57 -5.26
C TRP A 227 7.31 21.49 -4.85
N SER A 228 6.41 21.75 -5.79
CA SER A 228 4.98 21.58 -5.62
C SER A 228 4.32 21.22 -6.94
N VAL A 229 3.31 20.36 -6.88
CA VAL A 229 2.45 20.01 -8.01
C VAL A 229 1.03 20.40 -7.65
N THR A 230 0.40 21.21 -8.48
CA THR A 230 -1.01 21.58 -8.34
C THR A 230 -1.82 20.89 -9.42
N ILE A 231 -2.88 20.20 -9.02
CA ILE A 231 -3.83 19.53 -9.91
C ILE A 231 -4.99 20.49 -10.16
N HIS A 232 -5.28 20.75 -11.43
CA HIS A 232 -6.40 21.58 -11.86
C HIS A 232 -7.45 20.72 -12.53
N ASP A 233 -8.71 21.08 -12.37
CA ASP A 233 -9.79 20.53 -13.19
C ASP A 233 -9.73 21.07 -14.63
N LEU A 234 -10.69 20.67 -15.47
CA LEU A 234 -10.80 21.16 -16.85
C LEU A 234 -11.17 22.65 -16.95
N SER A 235 -11.68 23.26 -15.87
CA SER A 235 -11.95 24.70 -15.80
C SER A 235 -10.69 25.52 -15.48
N GLY A 236 -9.60 24.86 -15.10
CA GLY A 236 -8.37 25.49 -14.62
C GLY A 236 -8.42 25.86 -13.13
N SER A 237 -9.42 25.37 -12.39
CA SER A 237 -9.54 25.57 -10.95
C SER A 237 -8.66 24.57 -10.19
N PRO A 238 -7.88 25.00 -9.18
CA PRO A 238 -7.01 24.11 -8.43
C PRO A 238 -7.84 23.23 -7.46
N VAL A 239 -7.80 21.90 -7.68
CA VAL A 239 -8.63 20.92 -6.96
C VAL A 239 -7.82 20.05 -5.98
N ALA A 240 -6.50 19.98 -6.13
CA ALA A 240 -5.60 19.36 -5.17
C ALA A 240 -4.17 19.90 -5.32
N MET A 241 -3.34 19.75 -4.30
CA MET A 241 -1.92 20.13 -4.39
C MET A 241 -1.06 19.17 -3.56
N ALA A 242 0.12 18.85 -4.06
CA ALA A 242 1.21 18.25 -3.29
C ALA A 242 2.34 19.27 -3.16
N SER A 243 2.81 19.55 -1.95
CA SER A 243 3.91 20.50 -1.72
C SER A 243 4.94 19.92 -0.76
N MET A 244 6.23 20.07 -1.08
CA MET A 244 7.30 19.77 -0.13
C MET A 244 7.18 20.67 1.10
N VAL A 245 7.14 20.05 2.27
CA VAL A 245 7.11 20.74 3.57
C VAL A 245 8.41 20.52 4.35
N THR A 246 9.02 19.34 4.19
CA THR A 246 10.36 19.05 4.72
C THR A 246 11.31 18.89 3.53
N PRO A 247 12.36 19.71 3.42
CA PRO A 247 13.32 19.61 2.33
C PRO A 247 14.04 18.27 2.38
N PHE A 248 14.41 17.77 1.20
CA PHE A 248 15.25 16.58 1.08
C PHE A 248 16.70 17.02 1.25
N VAL A 249 17.38 16.47 2.25
CA VAL A 249 18.75 16.87 2.65
C VAL A 249 19.59 15.61 2.86
N PRO A 250 20.86 15.59 2.43
CA PRO A 250 21.76 14.48 2.70
C PRO A 250 21.96 14.30 4.21
N SER A 251 21.99 13.04 4.66
CA SER A 251 22.30 12.73 6.06
C SER A 251 23.80 12.90 6.35
N HIS A 252 24.16 13.15 7.61
CA HIS A 252 25.56 13.34 8.00
C HIS A 252 26.43 12.15 7.53
N GLY A 253 27.45 12.43 6.71
CA GLY A 253 28.38 11.42 6.19
C GLY A 253 27.89 10.65 4.95
N SER A 254 26.76 11.01 4.34
CA SER A 254 26.23 10.37 3.13
C SER A 254 25.63 11.40 2.18
N ASP A 255 25.75 11.20 0.87
CA ASP A 255 25.05 12.01 -0.15
C ASP A 255 23.60 11.53 -0.39
N ASP A 256 23.00 10.81 0.54
CA ASP A 256 21.67 10.21 0.39
C ASP A 256 20.74 10.72 1.50
N VAL A 257 19.46 10.83 1.18
CA VAL A 257 18.38 11.09 2.16
C VAL A 257 18.11 9.80 2.90
N ARG A 258 18.29 9.76 4.23
CA ARG A 258 18.10 8.54 5.04
C ARG A 258 16.84 8.63 5.88
N ARG A 259 16.42 7.47 6.41
CA ARG A 259 15.27 7.34 7.31
C ARG A 259 15.35 8.21 8.57
N SER A 260 16.55 8.57 9.02
CA SER A 260 16.78 9.47 10.15
C SER A 260 16.40 10.92 9.87
N ASN A 261 16.35 11.32 8.60
CA ASN A 261 15.93 12.66 8.17
C ASN A 261 15.18 12.56 6.83
N PRO A 262 13.93 12.04 6.85
CA PRO A 262 13.15 11.85 5.63
C PRO A 262 12.67 13.19 5.08
N GLY A 263 12.61 13.29 3.75
CA GLY A 263 11.90 14.38 3.10
C GLY A 263 10.39 14.15 3.19
N ALA A 264 9.59 15.22 3.17
CA ALA A 264 8.16 15.10 3.35
C ALA A 264 7.37 16.04 2.44
N TRP A 265 6.27 15.51 1.93
CA TRP A 265 5.25 16.19 1.16
C TRP A 265 3.97 16.28 1.97
N LEU A 266 3.26 17.40 1.82
CA LEU A 266 1.92 17.58 2.31
C LEU A 266 0.97 17.58 1.12
N ILE A 267 -0.04 16.71 1.19
CA ILE A 267 -1.14 16.67 0.23
C ILE A 267 -2.26 17.54 0.77
N LEU A 268 -2.71 18.46 -0.05
CA LEU A 268 -3.65 19.52 0.30
C LEU A 268 -4.90 19.42 -0.57
N ARG A 269 -6.06 19.63 0.05
CA ARG A 269 -7.36 19.78 -0.63
C ARG A 269 -7.85 21.22 -0.48
N PRO A 270 -8.62 21.74 -1.45
CA PRO A 270 -9.27 23.04 -1.31
C PRO A 270 -10.28 22.99 -0.17
N GLY A 271 -10.23 23.98 0.72
CA GLY A 271 -11.24 24.23 1.75
C GLY A 271 -11.98 25.54 1.49
N GLN A 272 -12.76 26.00 2.47
CA GLN A 272 -13.42 27.31 2.43
C GLN A 272 -12.36 28.43 2.47
N ASN A 273 -11.88 28.83 1.30
CA ASN A 273 -10.90 29.90 1.04
C ASN A 273 -9.45 29.62 1.46
N THR A 274 -9.09 28.40 1.88
CA THR A 274 -7.71 28.02 2.23
C THR A 274 -7.40 26.58 1.80
N TRP A 275 -6.12 26.24 1.71
CA TRP A 275 -5.66 24.87 1.53
C TRP A 275 -5.72 24.11 2.85
N LYS A 276 -6.42 22.97 2.89
CA LYS A 276 -6.49 22.09 4.05
C LYS A 276 -5.56 20.89 3.87
N PRO A 277 -4.76 20.53 4.89
CA PRO A 277 -3.96 19.31 4.86
C PRO A 277 -4.86 18.08 4.87
N TRP A 278 -4.58 17.14 3.97
CA TRP A 278 -5.29 15.87 3.85
C TRP A 278 -4.40 14.68 4.25
N GLY A 279 -3.13 14.70 3.82
CA GLY A 279 -2.20 13.63 4.17
C GLY A 279 -0.75 14.07 4.06
N ARG A 280 0.13 13.31 4.70
CA ARG A 280 1.58 13.52 4.70
C ARG A 280 2.27 12.30 4.12
N LEU A 281 3.10 12.52 3.08
CA LEU A 281 3.94 11.49 2.50
C LEU A 281 5.40 11.77 2.88
N GLU A 282 6.02 10.84 3.58
CA GLU A 282 7.47 10.85 3.81
C GLU A 282 8.17 9.89 2.86
N ALA A 283 9.37 10.29 2.41
CA ALA A 283 10.21 9.48 1.54
C ALA A 283 11.68 9.57 1.96
N TRP A 284 12.37 8.43 1.88
CA TRP A 284 13.79 8.31 2.17
C TRP A 284 14.42 7.15 1.39
N LYS A 285 15.75 7.10 1.32
CA LYS A 285 16.50 5.97 0.78
C LYS A 285 16.95 5.05 1.90
N GLU A 286 16.69 3.76 1.76
CA GLU A 286 17.01 2.76 2.77
C GLU A 286 18.53 2.53 2.86
N SER A 287 19.03 2.19 4.05
CA SER A 287 20.46 1.95 4.27
C SER A 287 20.93 0.71 3.51
N ASN A 288 22.08 0.80 2.84
CA ASN A 288 22.73 -0.30 2.13
C ASN A 288 21.88 -0.97 1.04
N SER A 289 20.87 -0.28 0.49
CA SER A 289 20.11 -0.76 -0.64
C SER A 289 19.66 0.36 -1.58
N ASP A 290 19.39 0.01 -2.84
CA ASP A 290 18.82 0.92 -3.83
C ASP A 290 17.28 0.95 -3.73
N HIS A 291 16.74 0.97 -2.51
CA HIS A 291 15.32 1.02 -2.26
C HIS A 291 14.91 2.36 -1.62
N LEU A 292 13.73 2.84 -1.99
CA LEU A 292 13.06 3.98 -1.39
C LEU A 292 12.01 3.49 -0.41
N GLY A 293 12.08 3.99 0.82
CA GLY A 293 11.02 3.86 1.80
C GLY A 293 10.02 5.00 1.63
N TYR A 294 8.74 4.67 1.69
CA TYR A 294 7.63 5.60 1.69
C TYR A 294 6.77 5.37 2.93
N ARG A 295 6.33 6.45 3.57
CA ARG A 295 5.30 6.39 4.62
C ARG A 295 4.22 7.41 4.35
N PHE A 296 2.97 6.96 4.29
CA PHE A 296 1.83 7.84 4.12
C PHE A 296 0.95 7.83 5.36
N GLU A 297 0.66 9.04 5.85
CA GLU A 297 -0.15 9.30 7.02
C GLU A 297 -1.35 10.16 6.62
N LEU A 298 -2.56 9.70 6.97
CA LEU A 298 -3.78 10.50 6.79
C LEU A 298 -3.95 11.41 8.00
N LEU A 299 -4.24 12.69 7.73
CA LEU A 299 -4.41 13.70 8.78
C LEU A 299 -5.90 13.83 9.13
N PRO A 300 -6.28 13.79 10.42
CA PRO A 300 -7.68 13.94 10.82
C PRO A 300 -8.22 15.32 10.42
N GLU A 301 -9.41 15.35 9.82
CA GLU A 301 -10.06 16.60 9.44
C GLU A 301 -10.57 17.33 10.69
N VAL A 302 -10.13 18.57 10.89
CA VAL A 302 -10.39 19.40 12.09
C VAL A 302 -11.88 19.78 12.27
N GLN A 303 -12.79 19.29 11.41
CA GLN A 303 -14.20 19.66 11.40
C GLN A 303 -15.15 18.72 12.17
N THR A 304 -14.70 17.57 12.68
CA THR A 304 -15.55 16.74 13.57
C THR A 304 -15.26 17.05 15.04
N PRO A 305 -16.26 17.49 15.84
CA PRO A 305 -16.08 17.84 17.25
C PRO A 305 -16.03 16.58 18.13
N VAL A 306 -15.16 15.63 17.80
CA VAL A 306 -14.89 14.44 18.61
C VAL A 306 -13.38 14.28 18.72
N ILE A 307 -12.87 14.78 19.84
CA ILE A 307 -11.53 14.59 20.41
C ILE A 307 -10.39 15.30 19.64
N ALA A 308 -10.12 16.54 20.05
CA ALA A 308 -8.80 17.15 19.87
C ALA A 308 -7.74 16.24 20.52
N GLY A 309 -6.85 15.66 19.71
CA GLY A 309 -5.77 14.77 20.17
C GLY A 309 -5.63 13.44 19.45
N THR A 310 -6.31 13.21 18.32
CA THR A 310 -6.10 12.00 17.52
C THR A 310 -4.80 12.11 16.70
N ASP A 311 -3.88 11.17 16.93
CA ASP A 311 -2.62 11.03 16.19
C ASP A 311 -2.88 10.70 14.70
N PRO A 312 -1.97 11.10 13.79
CA PRO A 312 -2.10 10.77 12.37
C PRO A 312 -2.13 9.25 12.13
N ILE A 313 -3.01 8.80 11.25
CA ILE A 313 -3.20 7.38 10.96
C ILE A 313 -2.23 6.98 9.85
N THR A 314 -1.24 6.14 10.17
CA THR A 314 -0.33 5.57 9.16
C THR A 314 -1.09 4.57 8.30
N LEU A 315 -1.31 4.88 7.03
CA LEU A 315 -2.07 4.03 6.09
C LEU A 315 -1.17 3.14 5.24
N SER A 316 0.09 3.53 5.00
CA SER A 316 1.01 2.73 4.21
C SER A 316 2.46 2.97 4.61
N ASN A 317 3.23 1.88 4.66
CA ASN A 317 4.68 1.88 4.80
C ASN A 317 5.21 0.87 3.79
N SER A 318 5.87 1.36 2.73
CA SER A 318 6.29 0.54 1.61
C SER A 318 7.75 0.79 1.25
N THR A 319 8.36 -0.18 0.59
CA THR A 319 9.75 -0.10 0.14
C THR A 319 9.81 -0.52 -1.33
N ILE A 320 10.24 0.39 -2.20
CA ILE A 320 10.21 0.23 -3.66
C ILE A 320 11.63 0.31 -4.20
N SER A 321 12.00 -0.49 -5.20
CA SER A 321 13.32 -0.41 -5.82
C SER A 321 13.46 0.82 -6.72
N CYS A 322 14.52 1.61 -6.52
CA CYS A 322 14.87 2.71 -7.43
C CYS A 322 15.17 2.24 -8.86
N LYS A 323 15.64 0.99 -9.03
CA LYS A 323 16.10 0.48 -10.33
C LYS A 323 15.00 -0.25 -11.10
N GLN A 324 14.25 -1.09 -10.40
CA GLN A 324 13.18 -1.90 -11.01
C GLN A 324 11.82 -1.21 -10.96
N GLY A 325 11.69 -0.14 -10.16
CA GLY A 325 10.41 0.45 -9.85
C GLY A 325 9.58 -0.45 -8.95
N GLY A 326 8.28 -0.23 -8.94
CA GLY A 326 7.31 -1.03 -8.22
C GLY A 326 5.94 -0.38 -8.19
N LYS A 327 5.13 -0.77 -7.22
CA LYS A 327 3.77 -0.27 -7.04
C LYS A 327 3.61 0.16 -5.60
N PHE A 328 3.38 1.45 -5.38
CA PHE A 328 3.00 1.99 -4.08
C PHE A 328 1.50 1.73 -3.90
N SER A 329 1.10 1.09 -2.81
CA SER A 329 -0.30 0.73 -2.57
C SER A 329 -0.74 1.05 -1.15
N ILE A 330 -2.00 1.42 -1.02
CA ILE A 330 -2.69 1.61 0.25
C ILE A 330 -3.92 0.69 0.25
N ASP A 331 -3.98 -0.22 1.22
CA ASP A 331 -5.08 -1.16 1.40
C ASP A 331 -5.36 -1.30 2.89
N ILE A 332 -6.55 -0.85 3.32
CA ILE A 332 -6.96 -0.80 4.73
C ILE A 332 -7.65 -2.13 5.13
N GLY A 333 -7.50 -3.20 4.34
CA GLY A 333 -7.91 -4.54 4.75
C GLY A 333 -6.82 -5.32 5.51
N ASN A 334 -5.55 -4.95 5.35
CA ASN A 334 -4.43 -5.89 5.53
C ASN A 334 -3.51 -5.58 6.72
N GLY A 335 -3.95 -4.75 7.67
CA GLY A 335 -3.19 -4.38 8.87
C GLY A 335 -3.96 -4.71 10.14
N GLY A 336 -3.29 -5.36 11.09
CA GLY A 336 -3.72 -5.26 12.49
C GLY A 336 -3.79 -3.79 12.91
N SER A 337 -4.56 -3.53 13.96
CA SER A 337 -4.60 -2.27 14.70
C SER A 337 -3.26 -1.51 14.61
N PRO A 338 -3.28 -0.18 14.34
CA PRO A 338 -2.08 0.61 14.08
C PRO A 338 -0.97 0.23 15.06
N VAL A 339 0.11 -0.32 14.52
CA VAL A 339 1.28 -0.76 15.29
C VAL A 339 1.97 0.50 15.82
N ILE A 340 1.59 0.88 17.04
CA ILE A 340 2.42 1.69 17.93
C ILE A 340 3.52 0.75 18.46
N THR A 341 4.71 0.80 17.88
CA THR A 341 5.93 0.26 18.53
C THR A 341 6.60 1.33 19.39
N PRO A 342 7.43 0.99 20.38
CA PRO A 342 7.19 0.06 21.49
C PRO A 342 7.64 0.71 22.81
N SER A 343 6.73 1.04 23.72
CA SER A 343 7.09 1.25 25.14
C SER A 343 5.81 1.37 25.96
N GLY A 344 5.51 0.34 26.75
CA GLY A 344 4.42 0.38 27.71
C GLY A 344 3.59 -0.90 27.68
N SER A 345 3.94 -1.81 28.59
CA SER A 345 3.13 -2.95 29.01
C SER A 345 1.70 -2.53 29.31
N PHE A 346 0.70 -3.11 28.64
CA PHE A 346 -0.66 -3.19 29.19
C PHE A 346 -1.32 -4.52 28.87
N ASP A 347 -1.84 -5.11 29.95
CA ASP A 347 -2.44 -6.42 30.06
C ASP A 347 -3.67 -6.61 29.17
N SER A 348 -3.88 -7.87 28.83
CA SER A 348 -5.11 -8.37 28.23
C SER A 348 -6.32 -8.01 29.08
N GLY A 349 -7.13 -7.06 28.60
CA GLY A 349 -8.43 -6.70 29.16
C GLY A 349 -9.53 -6.89 28.12
N SER A 350 -10.34 -7.93 28.30
CA SER A 350 -11.62 -8.17 27.63
C SER A 350 -12.50 -6.92 27.67
N GLY A 351 -12.59 -6.18 26.57
CA GLY A 351 -13.43 -4.99 26.40
C GLY A 351 -14.62 -5.27 25.50
N SER A 352 -15.79 -5.40 26.11
CA SER A 352 -17.11 -5.53 25.48
C SER A 352 -17.34 -4.42 24.43
N TRP A 353 -17.64 -4.80 23.19
CA TRP A 353 -18.06 -3.88 22.13
C TRP A 353 -19.48 -3.39 22.40
N THR A 354 -19.61 -2.38 23.26
CA THR A 354 -20.86 -1.67 23.48
C THR A 354 -20.80 -0.28 22.85
N GLY A 355 -21.47 -0.16 21.70
CA GLY A 355 -22.21 1.01 21.23
C GLY A 355 -21.55 2.38 21.40
N SER A 356 -20.64 2.75 20.48
CA SER A 356 -20.42 4.14 20.02
C SER A 356 -19.27 4.31 19.00
N GLU A 357 -18.62 3.24 18.52
CA GLU A 357 -17.60 3.31 17.44
C GLU A 357 -18.19 3.23 16.00
N MET A 358 -19.42 3.68 15.79
CA MET A 358 -20.17 3.56 14.53
C MET A 358 -19.82 4.66 13.49
N GLY A 359 -18.54 4.99 13.29
CA GLY A 359 -18.15 6.08 12.39
C GLY A 359 -17.00 5.76 11.42
N TRP A 360 -15.95 5.11 11.89
CA TRP A 360 -14.69 5.00 11.14
C TRP A 360 -14.27 3.55 10.87
N GLY A 361 -14.54 2.63 11.80
CA GLY A 361 -14.14 1.21 11.69
C GLY A 361 -14.89 0.40 10.62
N LEU A 362 -16.03 0.90 10.12
CA LEU A 362 -16.83 0.24 9.08
C LEU A 362 -16.70 0.89 7.69
N MET A 363 -16.12 2.09 7.58
CA MET A 363 -16.08 2.87 6.34
C MET A 363 -14.77 2.70 5.56
N TYR A 364 -13.71 2.21 6.20
CA TYR A 364 -12.38 2.10 5.59
C TYR A 364 -11.92 0.63 5.60
N GLN A 365 -12.47 -0.20 4.72
CA GLN A 365 -11.98 -1.57 4.53
C GLN A 365 -11.70 -1.86 3.06
N GLY A 366 -10.46 -2.26 2.76
CA GLY A 366 -10.02 -2.70 1.43
C GLY A 366 -9.15 -1.71 0.65
N PHE A 367 -9.04 -1.95 -0.66
CA PHE A 367 -8.16 -1.24 -1.57
C PHE A 367 -8.51 0.25 -1.69
N VAL A 368 -7.57 1.12 -1.30
CA VAL A 368 -7.73 2.58 -1.37
C VAL A 368 -7.17 3.12 -2.67
N MET A 369 -5.87 2.95 -2.85
CA MET A 369 -5.18 3.44 -4.02
C MET A 369 -3.97 2.58 -4.33
N SER A 370 -3.50 2.71 -5.56
CA SER A 370 -2.16 2.31 -5.89
C SER A 370 -1.60 3.07 -7.07
N CYS A 371 -0.33 3.43 -7.01
CA CYS A 371 0.37 4.04 -8.13
C CYS A 371 1.60 3.25 -8.53
N LYS A 372 1.85 3.21 -9.84
CA LYS A 372 3.06 2.62 -10.41
C LYS A 372 4.20 3.64 -10.32
N VAL A 373 5.32 3.19 -9.78
CA VAL A 373 6.56 3.97 -9.68
C VAL A 373 7.56 3.34 -10.62
N CYS A 374 8.03 4.08 -11.61
CA CYS A 374 9.02 3.58 -12.56
C CYS A 374 10.43 3.64 -11.95
N GLY A 375 11.25 2.62 -12.25
CA GLY A 375 12.67 2.65 -11.89
C GLY A 375 13.45 3.61 -12.79
N GLY A 376 14.54 4.18 -12.28
CA GLY A 376 15.33 5.25 -12.89
C GLY A 376 16.15 4.84 -14.13
N GLY A 377 15.51 4.26 -15.14
CA GLY A 377 16.15 3.74 -16.35
C GLY A 377 15.44 4.03 -17.68
N GLY A 378 14.34 4.80 -17.72
CA GLY A 378 13.67 5.13 -18.98
C GLY A 378 12.94 6.48 -18.93
N CYS A 379 13.04 7.25 -20.01
CA CYS A 379 12.47 8.59 -20.19
C CYS A 379 10.94 8.62 -20.43
N ASP A 380 10.24 7.51 -20.22
CA ASP A 380 8.80 7.37 -20.52
C ASP A 380 8.01 6.86 -19.29
N SER A 381 8.40 7.29 -18.08
CA SER A 381 7.65 6.95 -16.88
C SER A 381 6.38 7.80 -16.79
N LYS A 382 5.28 7.28 -17.31
CA LYS A 382 3.92 7.80 -17.07
C LYS A 382 3.36 7.16 -15.80
N PRO A 383 3.16 7.91 -14.70
CA PRO A 383 2.48 7.37 -13.53
C PRO A 383 1.07 6.88 -13.90
N GLU A 384 0.74 5.67 -13.47
CA GLU A 384 -0.61 5.11 -13.52
C GLU A 384 -1.12 5.01 -12.08
N VAL A 385 -2.34 5.49 -11.84
CA VAL A 385 -2.99 5.56 -10.53
C VAL A 385 -4.31 4.82 -10.57
N GLU A 386 -4.46 3.82 -9.72
CA GLU A 386 -5.70 3.10 -9.47
C GLU A 386 -6.30 3.59 -8.15
N ILE A 387 -7.59 3.91 -8.10
CA ILE A 387 -8.29 4.38 -6.90
C ILE A 387 -9.58 3.58 -6.72
N GLY A 388 -9.82 3.03 -5.53
CA GLY A 388 -11.06 2.34 -5.22
C GLY A 388 -12.25 3.29 -5.27
N VAL A 389 -13.32 2.90 -5.98
CA VAL A 389 -14.52 3.76 -6.16
C VAL A 389 -15.16 4.17 -4.83
N GLN A 390 -15.09 3.30 -3.83
CA GLN A 390 -15.61 3.55 -2.48
C GLN A 390 -14.96 4.76 -1.77
N TYR A 391 -13.78 5.21 -2.23
CA TYR A 391 -13.04 6.34 -1.65
C TYR A 391 -13.14 7.63 -2.47
N VAL A 392 -13.96 7.64 -3.53
CA VAL A 392 -14.11 8.78 -4.44
C VAL A 392 -15.59 9.15 -4.51
N THR A 393 -15.97 10.22 -3.80
CA THR A 393 -17.34 10.75 -3.86
C THR A 393 -17.48 11.84 -4.91
N CYS A 394 -16.40 12.57 -5.17
CA CYS A 394 -16.33 13.64 -6.16
C CYS A 394 -15.00 13.61 -6.93
N THR A 395 -14.87 14.44 -7.97
CA THR A 395 -13.64 14.58 -8.76
C THR A 395 -12.46 15.09 -7.93
N GLU A 396 -12.71 15.92 -6.93
CA GLU A 396 -11.68 16.51 -6.07
C GLU A 396 -11.05 15.46 -5.15
N ASP A 397 -11.82 14.47 -4.70
CA ASP A 397 -11.29 13.33 -3.95
C ASP A 397 -10.27 12.54 -4.78
N ALA A 398 -10.60 12.25 -6.05
CA ALA A 398 -9.67 11.60 -6.97
C ALA A 398 -8.42 12.45 -7.20
N ALA A 399 -8.57 13.78 -7.32
CA ALA A 399 -7.45 14.69 -7.50
C ALA A 399 -6.44 14.64 -6.35
N ALA A 400 -6.88 14.42 -5.10
CA ALA A 400 -5.98 14.28 -3.95
C ALA A 400 -5.07 13.05 -4.07
N PHE A 401 -5.61 11.91 -4.52
CA PHE A 401 -4.83 10.70 -4.79
C PHE A 401 -3.90 10.86 -6.00
N VAL A 402 -4.33 11.61 -7.04
CA VAL A 402 -3.48 11.95 -8.19
C VAL A 402 -2.30 12.84 -7.74
N ALA A 403 -2.55 13.83 -6.88
CA ALA A 403 -1.49 14.66 -6.30
C ALA A 403 -0.51 13.83 -5.45
N LEU A 404 -1.03 12.88 -4.67
CA LEU A 404 -0.21 11.94 -3.91
C LEU A 404 0.66 11.06 -4.83
N ALA A 405 0.11 10.55 -5.93
CA ALA A 405 0.88 9.77 -6.89
C ALA A 405 2.01 10.60 -7.54
N ALA A 406 1.75 11.85 -7.89
CA ALA A 406 2.78 12.76 -8.38
C ALA A 406 3.89 12.99 -7.33
N ALA A 407 3.54 13.12 -6.05
CA ALA A 407 4.52 13.24 -4.97
C ALA A 407 5.35 11.96 -4.77
N VAL A 408 4.75 10.78 -4.90
CA VAL A 408 5.46 9.49 -4.83
C VAL A 408 6.47 9.37 -5.96
N ASP A 409 6.08 9.76 -7.17
CA ASP A 409 6.93 9.74 -8.37
C ASP A 409 8.10 10.73 -8.25
N LEU A 410 7.82 12.00 -7.95
CA LEU A 410 8.86 13.03 -7.73
C LEU A 410 9.80 12.71 -6.57
N SER A 411 9.37 11.91 -5.61
CA SER A 411 10.24 11.45 -4.52
C SER A 411 11.33 10.49 -5.00
N VAL A 412 11.15 9.83 -6.15
CA VAL A 412 12.21 9.01 -6.77
C VAL A 412 13.41 9.88 -7.10
N ASP A 413 13.17 11.03 -7.74
CA ASP A 413 14.19 12.03 -8.02
C ASP A 413 14.66 12.76 -6.77
N ALA A 414 13.75 13.14 -5.88
CA ALA A 414 14.10 13.85 -4.65
C ALA A 414 15.02 13.04 -3.71
N CYS A 415 14.94 11.71 -3.73
CA CYS A 415 15.80 10.81 -2.96
C CYS A 415 17.05 10.30 -3.71
N GLN A 416 17.28 10.69 -4.98
CA GLN A 416 18.53 10.34 -5.67
C GLN A 416 19.74 10.91 -4.92
N SER A 417 20.90 10.25 -5.04
CA SER A 417 22.12 10.78 -4.43
C SER A 417 22.41 12.22 -4.89
N PHE A 418 22.83 13.08 -3.98
CA PHE A 418 23.23 14.48 -4.24
C PHE A 418 24.52 14.62 -5.06
N CYS A 419 25.16 13.50 -5.40
CA CYS A 419 26.22 13.44 -6.40
C CYS A 419 25.71 13.26 -7.83
N LYS A 420 24.44 12.89 -8.02
CA LYS A 420 23.81 12.78 -9.33
C LYS A 420 23.12 14.09 -9.70
N LYS A 421 23.19 14.44 -10.99
CA LYS A 421 22.43 15.56 -11.55
C LYS A 421 20.99 15.12 -11.77
N LEU A 422 20.04 15.95 -11.31
CA LEU A 422 18.61 15.77 -11.58
C LEU A 422 18.28 16.05 -13.05
N ARG A 423 17.06 15.72 -13.48
CA ARG A 423 16.49 16.15 -14.76
C ARG A 423 16.41 17.67 -14.85
N LYS A 424 16.36 18.25 -16.05
CA LYS A 424 16.49 19.71 -16.24
C LYS A 424 15.35 20.47 -15.58
N GLU A 425 14.16 19.89 -15.64
CA GLU A 425 12.88 20.41 -15.16
C GLU A 425 12.83 20.52 -13.63
N LEU A 426 13.69 19.76 -12.93
CA LEU A 426 13.76 19.69 -11.47
C LEU A 426 14.92 20.53 -10.88
N ARG A 427 15.72 21.18 -11.73
CA ARG A 427 16.86 22.01 -11.29
C ARG A 427 16.39 23.44 -11.04
N CYS A 428 16.92 24.05 -9.99
CA CYS A 428 16.89 25.51 -9.88
C CYS A 428 17.84 26.10 -10.93
N ASP A 429 17.47 27.22 -11.56
CA ASP A 429 18.35 27.94 -12.48
C ASP A 429 19.70 28.24 -11.78
N GLY A 430 20.76 27.53 -12.18
CA GLY A 430 22.11 27.66 -11.61
C GLY A 430 22.87 26.38 -11.25
N GLU A 431 22.29 25.17 -11.41
CA GLU A 431 22.96 23.86 -11.20
C GLU A 431 23.36 23.06 -12.45
#